data_AF-A0A925VAN6-F1
#
_entry.id   AF-A0A925VAN6-F1
#
_cell.length_a   1.000
_cell.length_b   1.000
_cell.length_c   1.000
_cell.angle_alpha   90.00
_cell.angle_beta   90.00
_cell.angle_gamma   90.00
#
_symmetry.space_group_name_H-M   'P 1'
#
loop_
_entity.id
_entity.type
_entity.pdbx_description
1 polymer ?
#
loop_
_entity_poly.entity_id
_entity_poly.type
_entity_poly.pdbx_seq_one_letter_code
_entity_poly.pdbx_strand_id
1 'polypeptide(L)'
;PGIDAVEVLWSAPDELATRGQARAGTHATNSEGRLSRLADLAQANALAAEVLAGGGEILHFVPQRQGLEDLFVAEAQAPASPRRSE
;
A
#
# COMPACT_ATOMS: atom_id res chain seq x y z
N PRO A 1 -3.66 -11.10 10.46
CA PRO A 1 -2.67 -10.73 9.41
C PRO A 1 -3.00 -9.36 8.81
N GLY A 2 -2.17 -8.37 9.12
CA GLY A 2 -2.26 -7.00 8.59
C GLY A 2 -1.78 -6.91 7.13
N ILE A 3 -2.13 -5.80 6.49
CA ILE A 3 -1.55 -5.39 5.20
C ILE A 3 -0.40 -4.45 5.55
N ASP A 4 0.79 -4.75 5.04
CA ASP A 4 2.01 -3.95 5.29
C ASP A 4 2.30 -2.98 4.16
N ALA A 5 1.85 -3.32 2.95
CA ALA A 5 1.89 -2.42 1.82
C ALA A 5 0.85 -2.83 0.77
N VAL A 6 0.58 -1.95 -0.18
CA VAL A 6 -0.20 -2.26 -1.37
C VAL A 6 0.53 -1.75 -2.58
N GLU A 7 0.74 -2.62 -3.55
CA GLU A 7 1.35 -2.29 -4.83
C GLU A 7 0.26 -2.11 -5.88
N VAL A 8 0.29 -0.96 -6.54
CA VAL A 8 -0.69 -0.58 -7.57
C VAL A 8 0.07 -0.19 -8.82
N LEU A 9 -0.15 -0.91 -9.92
CA LEU A 9 0.31 -0.51 -11.26
C LEU A 9 -0.85 0.18 -11.97
N TRP A 10 -0.63 1.39 -12.48
CA TRP A 10 -1.67 2.22 -13.07
C TRP A 10 -1.14 3.08 -14.20
N SER A 11 -2.03 3.47 -15.10
CA SER A 11 -1.77 4.42 -16.17
C SER A 11 -2.79 5.54 -16.10
N ALA A 12 -2.39 6.78 -16.32
CA ALA A 12 -3.29 7.93 -16.31
C ALA A 12 -2.69 9.08 -17.12
N PRO A 13 -3.52 10.04 -17.57
CA PRO A 13 -3.05 11.30 -18.17
C PRO A 13 -2.05 12.03 -17.25
N ASP A 14 -1.13 12.82 -17.82
CA ASP A 14 0.00 13.43 -17.09
C ASP A 14 -0.41 14.36 -15.94
N GLU A 15 -1.59 14.95 -16.01
CA GLU A 15 -2.16 15.77 -14.94
C GLU A 15 -2.58 14.95 -13.70
N LEU A 16 -3.04 13.72 -13.92
CA LEU A 16 -3.32 12.74 -12.86
C LEU A 16 -2.06 12.01 -12.40
N ALA A 17 -1.11 11.81 -13.32
CA ALA A 17 0.21 11.27 -13.01
C ALA A 17 0.88 12.01 -11.87
N THR A 18 0.96 13.32 -12.03
CA THR A 18 1.70 14.21 -11.14
C THR A 18 1.07 14.23 -9.77
N ARG A 19 -0.27 14.23 -9.70
CA ARG A 19 -1.03 14.13 -8.45
C ARG A 19 -0.87 12.77 -7.77
N GLY A 20 -0.95 11.69 -8.54
CA GLY A 20 -0.76 10.33 -8.03
C GLY A 20 0.64 10.09 -7.47
N GLN A 21 1.67 10.67 -8.09
CA GLN A 21 3.07 10.60 -7.64
C GLN A 21 3.41 11.54 -6.48
N ALA A 22 2.58 12.57 -6.22
CA ALA A 22 2.74 13.45 -5.07
C ALA A 22 2.24 12.83 -3.75
N ARG A 23 1.62 11.65 -3.80
CA ARG A 23 1.18 10.93 -2.59
C ARG A 23 2.36 10.39 -1.80
N ALA A 24 2.14 10.15 -0.51
CA ALA A 24 3.11 9.48 0.33
C ALA A 24 3.22 8.00 -0.10
N GLY A 25 4.44 7.56 -0.40
CA GLY A 25 4.71 6.21 -0.88
C GLY A 25 5.96 6.15 -1.74
N THR A 26 6.24 4.97 -2.29
CA THR A 26 7.30 4.80 -3.29
C THR A 26 6.66 4.72 -4.66
N HIS A 27 7.17 5.51 -5.61
CA HIS A 27 6.67 5.55 -6.98
C HIS A 27 7.79 5.23 -7.95
N ALA A 28 7.51 4.35 -8.90
CA ALA A 28 8.39 4.03 -10.02
C ALA A 28 7.58 4.11 -11.33
N THR A 29 8.23 4.50 -12.41
CA THR A 29 7.61 4.45 -13.75
C THR A 29 8.35 3.40 -14.57
N ASN A 30 7.61 2.47 -15.17
CA ASN A 30 8.12 1.46 -16.09
C ASN A 30 7.43 1.60 -17.46
N SER A 31 7.77 0.72 -18.40
CA SER A 31 7.18 0.73 -19.76
C SER A 31 5.68 0.39 -19.78
N GLU A 32 5.14 -0.18 -18.72
CA GLU A 32 3.72 -0.57 -18.61
C GLU A 32 2.87 0.51 -17.94
N GLY A 33 3.49 1.37 -17.11
CA GLY A 33 2.81 2.45 -16.43
C GLY A 33 3.57 2.92 -15.18
N ARG A 34 2.83 3.27 -14.15
CA ARG A 34 3.34 3.80 -12.88
C ARG A 34 3.03 2.81 -11.78
N LEU A 35 4.06 2.36 -11.10
CA LEU A 35 3.96 1.50 -9.93
C LEU A 35 4.01 2.38 -8.67
N SER A 36 2.97 2.31 -7.85
CA SER A 36 2.88 2.94 -6.54
C SER A 36 2.87 1.88 -5.45
N ARG A 37 3.77 1.98 -4.48
CA ARG A 37 3.78 1.19 -3.25
C ARG A 37 3.32 2.08 -2.10
N LEU A 38 2.16 1.76 -1.54
CA LEU A 38 1.46 2.54 -0.53
C LEU A 38 1.39 1.76 0.79
N ALA A 39 1.27 2.48 1.90
CA ALA A 39 1.36 1.88 3.24
C ALA A 39 0.14 1.03 3.61
N ASP A 40 -1.03 1.33 3.03
CA ASP A 40 -2.28 0.67 3.41
C ASP A 40 -3.30 0.63 2.26
N LEU A 41 -4.35 -0.17 2.47
CA LEU A 41 -5.42 -0.36 1.49
C LEU A 41 -6.26 0.90 1.27
N ALA A 42 -6.40 1.78 2.27
CA ALA A 42 -7.20 2.99 2.14
C ALA A 42 -6.55 3.99 1.16
N GLN A 43 -5.23 4.17 1.28
CA GLN A 43 -4.45 4.97 0.34
C GLN A 43 -4.48 4.40 -1.08
N ALA A 44 -4.36 3.07 -1.20
CA ALA A 44 -4.41 2.39 -2.50
C ALA A 44 -5.78 2.52 -3.16
N ASN A 45 -6.86 2.37 -2.40
CA ASN A 45 -8.23 2.56 -2.89
C ASN A 45 -8.48 4.02 -3.30
N ALA A 46 -7.97 4.99 -2.55
CA ALA A 46 -8.08 6.41 -2.89
C ALA A 46 -7.35 6.74 -4.20
N LEU A 47 -6.14 6.19 -4.39
CA LEU A 47 -5.41 6.31 -5.65
C LEU A 47 -6.18 5.67 -6.80
N ALA A 48 -6.67 4.45 -6.62
CA ALA A 48 -7.42 3.74 -7.65
C ALA A 48 -8.68 4.49 -8.06
N ALA A 49 -9.45 5.00 -7.10
CA ALA A 49 -10.65 5.79 -7.35
C ALA A 49 -10.35 7.06 -8.14
N GLU A 50 -9.26 7.78 -7.80
CA GLU A 50 -8.87 8.99 -8.51
C GLU A 50 -8.41 8.70 -9.94
N VAL A 51 -7.59 7.66 -10.13
CA VAL A 51 -7.13 7.22 -11.45
C VAL A 51 -8.32 6.87 -12.34
N LEU A 52 -9.26 6.06 -11.84
CA LEU A 52 -10.46 5.66 -12.58
C LEU A 52 -11.39 6.84 -12.88
N ALA A 53 -11.61 7.74 -11.92
CA ALA A 53 -12.41 8.94 -12.12
C ALA A 53 -11.77 9.90 -13.14
N GLY A 54 -10.45 9.89 -13.23
CA GLY A 54 -9.66 10.68 -14.17
C GLY A 54 -9.49 10.08 -15.57
N GLY A 55 -10.14 8.95 -15.87
CA GLY A 55 -10.02 8.27 -17.16
C GLY A 55 -8.70 7.50 -17.33
N GLY A 56 -8.00 7.21 -16.24
CA GLY A 56 -6.89 6.27 -16.21
C GLY A 56 -7.35 4.82 -16.00
N GLU A 57 -6.38 3.93 -15.86
CA GLU A 57 -6.57 2.49 -15.75
C GLU A 57 -5.73 1.90 -14.62
N ILE A 58 -6.29 0.91 -13.93
CA ILE A 58 -5.57 0.09 -12.94
C ILE A 58 -5.19 -1.23 -13.59
N LEU A 59 -3.89 -1.43 -13.78
CA LEU A 59 -3.33 -2.61 -14.43
C LEU A 59 -3.07 -3.74 -13.41
N HIS A 60 -2.68 -3.37 -12.19
CA HIS A 60 -2.39 -4.34 -11.13
C HIS A 60 -2.70 -3.74 -9.75
N PHE A 61 -3.23 -4.56 -8.84
CA PHE A 61 -3.53 -4.16 -7.47
C PHE A 61 -3.28 -5.34 -6.53
N VAL A 62 -2.19 -5.29 -5.78
CA VAL A 62 -1.74 -6.39 -4.92
C VAL A 62 -1.51 -5.91 -3.49
N PRO A 63 -2.37 -6.33 -2.55
CA PRO A 63 -2.10 -6.16 -1.13
C PRO A 63 -0.96 -7.09 -0.69
N GLN A 64 0.13 -6.50 -0.21
CA GLN A 64 1.23 -7.21 0.45
C GLN A 64 0.85 -7.44 1.91
N ARG A 65 0.65 -8.71 2.27
CA ARG A 65 0.27 -9.11 3.63
C ARG A 65 1.53 -9.43 4.42
N GLN A 66 1.52 -9.06 5.70
CA GLN A 66 2.57 -9.43 6.64
C GLN A 66 2.71 -10.96 6.70
N GLY A 67 3.95 -11.46 6.62
CA GLY A 67 4.24 -12.88 6.76
C GLY A 67 3.85 -13.39 8.14
N LEU A 68 3.48 -14.67 8.25
CA LEU A 68 3.21 -15.29 9.56
C LEU A 68 4.46 -15.24 10.46
N GLU A 69 5.64 -15.32 9.87
CA GLU A 69 6.94 -15.20 10.55
C GLU A 69 7.16 -13.84 11.21
N ASP A 70 6.82 -12.73 10.56
CA ASP A 70 6.87 -11.39 11.16
C ASP A 70 5.88 -11.24 12.32
N LEU A 71 4.69 -11.85 12.21
CA LEU A 71 3.72 -11.89 13.31
C LEU A 71 4.28 -12.65 14.52
N PHE A 72 4.93 -13.79 14.31
CA PHE A 72 5.53 -14.57 15.41
C PHE A 72 6.71 -13.84 16.08
N VAL A 73 7.52 -13.11 15.32
CA VAL A 73 8.62 -12.30 15.87
C VAL A 73 8.09 -11.12 16.68
N ALA A 74 7.04 -10.44 16.20
CA ALA A 74 6.40 -9.35 16.93
C ALA A 74 5.74 -9.83 18.24
N GLU A 75 5.10 -11.00 18.23
CA GLU A 75 4.45 -11.57 19.42
C GLU A 75 5.47 -12.01 20.48
N ALA A 76 6.63 -12.55 20.06
CA ALA A 76 7.70 -12.94 20.97
C ALA A 76 8.43 -11.74 21.62
N GLN A 77 8.38 -10.57 20.98
CA GLN A 77 8.98 -9.32 21.49
C GLN A 77 8.00 -8.47 22.32
N ALA A 78 6.73 -8.86 22.40
CA ALA A 78 5.77 -8.18 23.27
C ALA A 78 6.21 -8.37 24.74
N PRO A 79 6.50 -7.29 25.50
CA PRO A 79 6.86 -7.42 26.90
C PRO A 79 5.69 -8.07 27.63
N ALA A 80 5.98 -9.14 28.37
CA ALA A 80 5.00 -9.83 29.20
C ALA A 80 4.26 -8.79 30.05
N SER A 81 2.97 -8.60 29.77
CA SER A 81 2.10 -7.76 30.58
C SER A 81 2.33 -8.11 32.05
N PRO A 82 2.65 -7.14 32.93
CA PRO A 82 2.89 -7.45 34.33
C PRO A 82 1.63 -8.10 34.88
N ARG A 83 1.78 -9.35 35.35
CA ARG A 83 0.70 -10.04 36.07
C ARG A 83 0.26 -9.10 37.19
N ARG A 84 -1.01 -8.70 37.16
CA ARG A 84 -1.63 -7.99 38.28
C ARG A 84 -1.60 -8.96 39.46
N SER A 85 -0.71 -8.72 40.41
CA SER A 85 -0.71 -9.42 41.69
C SER A 85 -1.98 -9.02 42.44
N GLU A 86 -2.87 -9.97 42.66
CA GLU A 86 -3.93 -9.90 43.68
C GLU A 86 -3.35 -10.18 45.07
#